data_AF-A0A2A5NX62-F1
#
_entry.id   AF-A0A2A5NX62-F1
#
_cell.length_a   1.000
_cell.length_b   1.000
_cell.length_c   1.000
_cell.angle_alpha   90.00
_cell.angle_beta   90.00
_cell.angle_gamma   90.00
#
_symmetry.space_group_name_H-M   'P 1'
#
loop_
_entity.id
_entity.type
_entity.pdbx_description
1 polymer ?
#
loop_
_entity_poly.entity_id
_entity_poly.type
_entity_poly.pdbx_seq_one_letter_code
_entity_poly.pdbx_strand_id
1 'polypeptide(L)'
;MRAPMEEGVASVRVIVVRDGSLATDEAVYELPIEGGYVRPEPELDVLQVAVVERHGKRGGVGVGFVSGFGLRRGAVASTYAHDSHNVVVVGASWSDMHRAVARLAELQGGVVVVEGGRVVAEVRLEVAGLMSVRPVGELASKLDEVHRGLEGLGCRLTSPIATLSFITLPVIPKLKITDRGLVDVGAARIVDPVVEARR
;
A
#
# COMPACT_ATOMS: atom_id res chain seq x y z
N MET A 1 6.84 6.15 -8.89
CA MET A 1 7.12 5.33 -10.09
C MET A 1 7.81 6.20 -11.12
N ARG A 2 8.92 5.76 -11.74
CA ARG A 2 9.58 6.56 -12.79
C ARG A 2 8.71 6.62 -14.03
N ALA A 3 8.65 7.78 -14.66
CA ALA A 3 7.99 8.01 -15.94
C ALA A 3 9.03 8.08 -17.08
N PRO A 4 8.64 7.87 -18.34
CA PRO A 4 9.55 7.96 -19.49
C PRO A 4 9.88 9.41 -19.91
N MET A 5 9.30 10.41 -19.24
CA MET A 5 9.46 11.84 -19.52
C MET A 5 9.42 12.66 -18.23
N GLU A 6 9.91 13.89 -18.28
CA GLU A 6 9.98 14.79 -17.11
C GLU A 6 8.61 15.29 -16.65
N GLU A 7 7.77 15.71 -17.60
CA GLU A 7 6.47 16.33 -17.36
C GLU A 7 5.45 15.77 -18.36
N GLY A 8 4.19 15.63 -17.95
CA GLY A 8 3.12 15.12 -18.82
C GLY A 8 2.04 14.38 -18.04
N VAL A 9 1.37 13.45 -18.71
CA VAL A 9 0.31 12.61 -18.14
C VAL A 9 0.56 11.15 -18.49
N ALA A 10 0.43 10.27 -17.49
CA ALA A 10 0.52 8.82 -17.65
C ALA A 10 -0.85 8.16 -17.45
N SER A 11 -1.25 7.30 -18.38
CA SER A 11 -2.34 6.35 -18.17
C SER A 11 -1.80 5.16 -17.39
N VAL A 12 -2.29 4.94 -16.16
CA VAL A 12 -1.80 3.89 -15.27
C VAL A 12 -2.87 2.89 -14.88
N ARG A 13 -2.49 1.61 -14.74
CA ARG A 13 -3.31 0.56 -14.15
C ARG A 13 -3.36 0.73 -12.63
N VAL A 14 -4.56 0.79 -12.10
CA VAL A 14 -4.84 0.99 -10.68
C VAL A 14 -5.61 -0.21 -10.13
N ILE A 15 -5.14 -0.74 -9.00
CA ILE A 15 -5.87 -1.74 -8.23
C ILE A 15 -7.06 -1.04 -7.58
N VAL A 16 -8.29 -1.45 -7.89
CA VAL A 16 -9.47 -0.86 -7.27
C VAL A 16 -9.95 -1.78 -6.15
N VAL A 17 -9.93 -1.29 -4.91
CA VAL A 17 -10.47 -2.01 -3.75
C VAL A 17 -11.94 -1.63 -3.55
N ARG A 18 -12.71 -2.58 -3.01
CA ARG A 18 -14.11 -2.35 -2.62
C ARG A 18 -14.27 -2.72 -1.16
N ASP A 19 -14.96 -1.87 -0.40
CA ASP A 19 -15.22 -2.16 1.00
C ASP A 19 -16.01 -3.46 1.16
N GLY A 20 -15.65 -4.26 2.17
CA GLY A 20 -16.23 -5.58 2.41
C GLY A 20 -15.87 -6.68 1.39
N SER A 21 -14.99 -6.41 0.41
CA SER A 21 -14.58 -7.40 -0.61
C SER A 21 -13.07 -7.64 -0.60
N LEU A 22 -12.67 -8.91 -0.73
CA LEU A 22 -11.28 -9.32 -0.96
C LEU A 22 -10.90 -9.29 -2.45
N ALA A 23 -11.89 -9.41 -3.32
CA ALA A 23 -11.72 -9.23 -4.75
C ALA A 23 -11.43 -7.76 -5.06
N THR A 24 -10.45 -7.55 -5.94
CA THR A 24 -10.10 -6.25 -6.49
C THR A 24 -10.62 -6.13 -7.91
N ASP A 25 -10.76 -4.90 -8.39
CA ASP A 25 -10.94 -4.58 -9.79
C ASP A 25 -9.69 -3.92 -10.37
N GLU A 26 -9.77 -3.64 -11.66
CA GLU A 26 -8.80 -2.85 -12.40
C GLU A 26 -9.51 -1.64 -13.00
N ALA A 27 -8.85 -0.49 -12.92
CA ALA A 27 -9.22 0.71 -13.67
C ALA A 27 -7.95 1.37 -14.22
N VAL A 28 -8.13 2.22 -15.23
CA VAL A 28 -7.05 3.06 -15.76
C VAL A 28 -7.33 4.50 -15.37
N TYR A 29 -6.33 5.15 -14.77
CA TYR A 29 -6.39 6.57 -14.40
C TYR A 29 -5.32 7.34 -15.15
N GLU A 30 -5.63 8.59 -15.46
CA GLU A 30 -4.65 9.55 -15.95
C GLU A 30 -4.05 10.28 -14.76
N LEU A 31 -2.75 10.14 -14.54
CA LEU A 31 -2.04 10.78 -13.43
C LEU A 31 -0.94 11.71 -13.94
N PRO A 32 -0.68 12.83 -13.24
CA PRO A 32 0.37 13.75 -13.64
C PRO A 32 1.75 13.10 -13.50
N ILE A 33 2.61 13.40 -14.47
CA ILE A 33 4.04 13.14 -14.43
C ILE A 33 4.70 14.46 -14.05
N GLU A 34 5.50 14.44 -12.98
CA GLU A 34 6.26 15.61 -12.52
C GLU A 34 7.68 15.19 -12.14
N GLY A 35 8.68 15.93 -12.61
CA GLY A 35 10.10 15.65 -12.35
C GLY A 35 10.53 14.21 -12.66
N GLY A 36 9.96 13.59 -13.70
CA GLY A 36 10.31 12.24 -14.12
C GLY A 36 9.57 11.12 -13.37
N TYR A 37 8.51 11.43 -12.63
CA TYR A 37 7.76 10.45 -11.85
C TYR A 37 6.24 10.61 -11.98
N VAL A 38 5.54 9.49 -12.08
CA VAL A 38 4.07 9.48 -11.96
C VAL A 38 3.70 9.70 -10.50
N ARG A 39 2.91 10.75 -10.25
CA ARG A 39 2.45 11.16 -8.92
C ARG A 39 1.13 10.47 -8.55
N PRO A 40 0.94 10.07 -7.29
CA PRO A 40 -0.40 9.74 -6.80
C PRO A 40 -1.29 10.99 -6.81
N GLU A 41 -2.60 10.81 -6.95
CA GLU A 41 -3.59 11.88 -6.89
C GLU A 41 -4.67 11.56 -5.83
N PRO A 42 -4.41 11.91 -4.55
CA PRO A 42 -5.31 11.55 -3.44
C PRO A 42 -6.72 12.15 -3.55
N GLU A 43 -6.88 13.26 -4.27
CA GLU A 43 -8.18 13.87 -4.52
C GLU A 43 -9.08 13.00 -5.40
N LEU A 44 -8.49 12.19 -6.29
CA LEU A 44 -9.16 11.15 -7.07
C LEU A 44 -9.16 9.78 -6.36
N ASP A 45 -8.72 9.73 -5.10
CA ASP A 45 -8.46 8.51 -4.35
C ASP A 45 -7.54 7.55 -5.12
N VAL A 46 -6.47 8.08 -5.73
CA VAL A 46 -5.42 7.28 -6.35
C VAL A 46 -4.14 7.43 -5.56
N LEU A 47 -3.78 6.37 -4.84
CA LEU A 47 -2.62 6.33 -3.94
C LEU A 47 -1.51 5.49 -4.51
N GLN A 48 -0.27 5.78 -4.12
CA GLN A 48 0.83 4.90 -4.45
C GLN A 48 0.84 3.72 -3.48
N VAL A 49 1.09 2.53 -4.03
CA VAL A 49 1.35 1.31 -3.26
C VAL A 49 2.74 0.78 -3.61
N ALA A 50 3.44 0.26 -2.59
CA ALA A 50 4.66 -0.50 -2.81
C ALA A 50 4.69 -1.77 -1.94
N VAL A 51 5.28 -2.83 -2.48
CA VAL A 51 5.57 -4.07 -1.76
C VAL A 51 7.08 -4.30 -1.80
N VAL A 52 7.71 -4.38 -0.62
CA VAL A 52 9.16 -4.53 -0.45
C VAL A 52 9.46 -5.90 0.15
N GLU A 53 10.26 -6.68 -0.56
CA GLU A 53 10.73 -7.99 -0.09
C GLU A 53 11.55 -7.85 1.19
N ARG A 54 11.18 -8.58 2.24
CA ARG A 54 11.81 -8.43 3.57
C ARG A 54 12.50 -9.68 4.11
N HIS A 55 12.46 -10.79 3.39
CA HIS A 55 13.00 -12.08 3.82
C HIS A 55 14.42 -12.34 3.30
N GLY A 56 15.05 -11.35 2.67
CA GLY A 56 16.46 -11.38 2.26
C GLY A 56 16.76 -12.33 1.11
N LYS A 57 15.76 -12.65 0.27
CA LYS A 57 15.91 -13.62 -0.81
C LYS A 57 16.23 -12.96 -2.15
N ARG A 58 15.44 -11.97 -2.55
CA ARG A 58 15.54 -11.35 -3.89
C ARG A 58 15.62 -9.83 -3.83
N GLY A 59 15.23 -9.20 -2.72
CA GLY A 59 15.27 -7.74 -2.57
C GLY A 59 14.35 -7.00 -3.56
N GLY A 60 13.28 -7.66 -4.03
CA GLY A 60 12.34 -7.08 -4.98
C GLY A 60 11.53 -5.93 -4.38
N VAL A 61 11.21 -4.94 -5.23
CA VAL A 61 10.29 -3.86 -4.90
C VAL A 61 9.27 -3.73 -6.02
N GLY A 62 8.03 -4.08 -5.75
CA GLY A 62 6.92 -3.78 -6.64
C GLY A 62 6.32 -2.43 -6.29
N VAL A 63 6.03 -1.61 -7.30
CA VAL A 63 5.38 -0.31 -7.15
C VAL A 63 4.19 -0.25 -8.09
N GLY A 64 3.09 0.33 -7.63
CA GLY A 64 1.89 0.52 -8.42
C GLY A 64 0.97 1.57 -7.79
N PHE A 65 -0.29 1.54 -8.19
CA PHE A 65 -1.31 2.45 -7.68
C PHE A 65 -2.53 1.67 -7.20
N VAL A 66 -3.22 2.22 -6.21
CA VAL A 66 -4.44 1.67 -5.63
C VAL A 66 -5.48 2.76 -5.43
N SER A 67 -6.75 2.41 -5.58
CA SER A 67 -7.90 3.28 -5.33
C SER A 67 -8.94 2.56 -4.47
N GLY A 68 -9.73 3.31 -3.69
CA GLY A 68 -10.74 2.82 -2.76
C GLY A 68 -10.32 2.89 -1.28
N PHE A 69 -9.11 3.37 -0.98
CA PHE A 69 -8.65 3.51 0.41
C PHE A 69 -9.14 4.81 1.06
N GLY A 70 -9.34 5.87 0.29
CA GLY A 70 -9.84 7.17 0.75
C GLY A 70 -8.81 8.06 1.46
N LEU A 71 -7.53 7.68 1.53
CA LEU A 71 -6.52 8.49 2.20
C LEU A 71 -6.31 9.80 1.42
N ARG A 72 -6.45 10.95 2.08
CA ARG A 72 -6.13 12.26 1.47
C ARG A 72 -4.71 12.72 1.73
N ARG A 73 -4.09 12.16 2.78
CA ARG A 73 -2.73 12.47 3.23
C ARG A 73 -2.17 11.29 4.02
N GLY A 74 -0.88 11.35 4.34
CA GLY A 74 -0.25 10.31 5.14
C GLY A 74 -0.02 8.99 4.39
N ALA A 75 0.34 7.98 5.16
CA ALA A 75 0.59 6.63 4.68
C ALA A 75 0.35 5.59 5.77
N VAL A 76 0.17 4.34 5.34
CA VAL A 76 0.13 3.15 6.21
C VAL A 76 1.06 2.08 5.66
N ALA A 77 1.86 1.48 6.54
CA ALA A 77 2.70 0.34 6.22
C ALA A 77 2.39 -0.86 7.14
N SER A 78 2.51 -2.08 6.62
CA SER A 78 2.23 -3.31 7.36
C SER A 78 3.18 -4.44 6.94
N THR A 79 3.55 -5.31 7.87
CA THR A 79 4.17 -6.62 7.58
C THR A 79 3.16 -7.76 7.50
N TYR A 80 1.94 -7.52 7.96
CA TYR A 80 0.80 -8.42 7.76
C TYR A 80 0.26 -8.19 6.34
N ALA A 81 0.81 -8.93 5.38
CA ALA A 81 0.52 -8.85 3.95
C ALA A 81 0.41 -10.23 3.28
N HIS A 82 -0.78 -10.82 3.32
CA HIS A 82 -1.07 -12.17 2.84
C HIS A 82 -0.62 -12.41 1.39
N ASP A 83 -0.02 -13.55 1.04
CA ASP A 83 0.50 -14.63 1.92
C ASP A 83 2.03 -14.60 2.01
N SER A 84 2.69 -13.76 1.22
CA SER A 84 4.16 -13.65 1.23
C SER A 84 4.68 -12.86 2.43
N HIS A 85 3.80 -12.09 3.07
CA HIS A 85 4.09 -11.27 4.24
C HIS A 85 5.33 -10.40 4.03
N ASN A 86 5.42 -9.76 2.87
CA ASN A 86 6.39 -8.69 2.61
C ASN A 86 5.94 -7.39 3.27
N VAL A 87 6.79 -6.36 3.28
CA VAL A 87 6.31 -5.03 3.69
C VAL A 87 5.41 -4.50 2.59
N VAL A 88 4.19 -4.11 2.93
CA VAL A 88 3.29 -3.35 2.05
C VAL A 88 3.12 -1.94 2.61
N VAL A 89 3.11 -0.94 1.74
CA VAL A 89 2.86 0.45 2.11
C VAL A 89 1.94 1.11 1.08
N VAL A 90 0.93 1.83 1.56
CA VAL A 90 0.02 2.67 0.75
C VAL A 90 0.09 4.09 1.29
N GLY A 91 0.18 5.09 0.42
CA GLY A 91 0.18 6.48 0.87
C GLY A 91 -0.03 7.51 -0.20
N ALA A 92 -0.37 8.71 0.28
CA ALA A 92 -0.57 9.92 -0.50
C ALA A 92 0.74 10.69 -0.74
N SER A 93 1.78 10.46 0.07
CA SER A 93 3.08 11.12 -0.05
C SER A 93 4.24 10.14 0.12
N TRP A 94 5.30 10.29 -0.67
CA TRP A 94 6.47 9.42 -0.58
C TRP A 94 7.23 9.57 0.73
N SER A 95 7.25 10.78 1.30
CA SER A 95 7.89 11.04 2.59
C SER A 95 7.22 10.26 3.72
N ASP A 96 5.88 10.24 3.75
CA ASP A 96 5.14 9.50 4.77
C ASP A 96 5.25 8.00 4.56
N MET A 97 5.20 7.54 3.31
CA MET A 97 5.43 6.13 2.98
C MET A 97 6.82 5.67 3.44
N HIS A 98 7.86 6.44 3.14
CA HIS A 98 9.22 6.15 3.57
C HIS A 98 9.32 6.10 5.09
N ARG A 99 8.77 7.10 5.80
CA ARG A 99 8.77 7.13 7.27
C ARG A 99 8.01 5.94 7.86
N ALA A 100 6.89 5.54 7.28
CA ALA A 100 6.11 4.39 7.74
C ALA A 100 6.92 3.10 7.62
N VAL A 101 7.57 2.88 6.46
CA VAL A 101 8.44 1.70 6.23
C VAL A 101 9.65 1.71 7.16
N ALA A 102 10.32 2.86 7.33
CA ALA A 102 11.46 2.98 8.23
C ALA A 102 11.08 2.64 9.68
N ARG A 103 9.96 3.18 10.17
CA ARG A 103 9.46 2.87 11.51
C ARG A 103 9.08 1.39 11.65
N LEU A 104 8.45 0.82 10.63
CA LEU A 104 8.08 -0.59 10.62
C LEU A 104 9.32 -1.51 10.73
N ALA A 105 10.43 -1.11 10.11
CA ALA A 105 11.71 -1.79 10.27
C ALA A 105 12.27 -1.65 11.70
N GLU A 106 12.19 -0.47 12.33
CA GLU A 106 12.58 -0.29 13.75
C GLU A 106 11.77 -1.19 14.69
N LEU A 107 10.46 -1.33 14.44
CA LEU A 107 9.56 -2.19 15.22
C LEU A 107 9.82 -3.69 15.01
N GLN A 108 10.52 -4.04 13.93
CA GLN A 108 10.70 -5.41 13.43
C GLN A 108 9.38 -6.08 13.04
N GLY A 109 8.43 -5.28 12.54
CA GLY A 109 7.12 -5.74 12.08
C GLY A 109 5.95 -5.23 12.92
N GLY A 110 4.78 -5.16 12.26
CA GLY A 110 3.63 -4.45 12.79
C GLY A 110 2.77 -3.78 11.74
N VAL A 111 2.06 -2.74 12.18
CA VAL A 111 1.38 -1.76 11.32
C VAL A 111 1.75 -0.37 11.82
N VAL A 112 2.06 0.56 10.90
CA VAL A 112 2.46 1.93 11.21
C VAL A 112 1.65 2.88 10.34
N VAL A 113 1.05 3.90 10.96
CA VAL A 113 0.33 4.99 10.29
C VAL A 113 1.12 6.29 10.50
N VAL A 114 1.35 7.02 9.41
CA VAL A 114 2.14 8.26 9.39
C VAL A 114 1.35 9.39 8.78
N GLU A 115 1.49 10.58 9.34
CA GLU A 115 0.94 11.84 8.84
C GLU A 115 2.00 12.95 8.94
N GLY A 116 2.35 13.58 7.82
CA GLY A 116 3.24 14.76 7.83
C GLY A 116 4.59 14.48 8.50
N GLY A 117 5.14 13.29 8.27
CA GLY A 117 6.39 12.81 8.84
C GLY A 117 6.30 12.35 10.30
N ARG A 118 5.12 12.33 10.93
CA ARG A 118 4.94 11.85 12.31
C ARG A 118 4.20 10.52 12.34
N VAL A 119 4.64 9.61 13.20
CA VAL A 119 3.89 8.38 13.48
C VAL A 119 2.69 8.76 14.35
N VAL A 120 1.49 8.53 13.84
CA VAL A 120 0.23 8.89 14.53
C VAL A 120 -0.42 7.69 15.22
N ALA A 121 -0.14 6.48 14.72
CA ALA A 121 -0.54 5.23 15.36
C ALA A 121 0.40 4.10 14.92
N GLU A 122 0.62 3.13 15.79
CA GLU A 122 1.37 1.92 15.46
C GLU A 122 0.99 0.75 16.37
N VAL A 123 1.19 -0.45 15.85
CA VAL A 123 1.12 -1.69 16.62
C VAL A 123 2.33 -2.53 16.26
N ARG A 124 3.03 -3.03 17.28
CA ARG A 124 4.15 -3.94 17.10
C ARG A 124 3.64 -5.37 17.05
N LEU A 125 4.17 -6.16 16.10
CA LEU A 125 3.91 -7.59 16.00
C LEU A 125 5.23 -8.34 16.16
N GLU A 126 5.60 -8.66 17.39
CA GLU A 126 6.95 -9.14 17.74
C GLU A 126 7.33 -10.47 17.07
N VAL A 127 6.36 -11.34 16.81
CA VAL A 127 6.63 -12.67 16.28
C VAL A 127 6.46 -12.64 14.75
N ALA A 128 7.59 -12.70 14.04
CA ALA A 128 7.69 -12.69 12.57
C ALA A 128 7.07 -11.45 11.88
N GLY A 129 6.72 -10.40 12.63
CA GLY A 129 5.92 -9.29 12.11
C GLY A 129 4.46 -9.65 11.87
N LEU A 130 3.94 -10.71 12.50
CA LEU A 130 2.59 -11.24 12.26
C LEU A 130 1.76 -11.40 13.53
N MET A 131 2.38 -11.73 14.65
CA MET A 131 1.68 -11.93 15.93
C MET A 131 2.33 -11.11 17.03
N SER A 132 1.53 -10.77 18.04
CA SER A 132 2.02 -10.12 19.25
C SER A 132 2.08 -11.10 20.43
N VAL A 133 3.04 -10.87 21.33
CA VAL A 133 3.13 -11.56 22.64
C VAL A 133 2.44 -10.78 23.77
N ARG A 134 1.85 -9.61 23.45
CA ARG A 134 1.16 -8.75 24.42
C ARG A 134 -0.22 -9.33 24.76
N PRO A 135 -0.78 -8.97 25.94
CA PRO A 135 -2.15 -9.32 26.27
C PRO A 135 -3.15 -8.86 25.20
N VAL A 136 -4.19 -9.67 24.93
CA VAL A 136 -5.17 -9.40 23.87
C VAL A 136 -5.82 -8.03 23.98
N GLY A 137 -6.11 -7.55 25.20
CA GLY A 137 -6.68 -6.22 25.42
C GLY A 137 -5.74 -5.08 25.02
N GLU A 138 -4.44 -5.23 25.25
CA GLU A 138 -3.45 -4.23 24.81
C GLU A 138 -3.32 -4.21 23.29
N LEU A 139 -3.27 -5.40 22.66
CA LEU A 139 -3.20 -5.53 21.21
C LEU A 139 -4.45 -4.94 20.54
N ALA A 140 -5.65 -5.26 21.07
CA ALA A 140 -6.91 -4.73 20.58
C ALA A 140 -6.93 -3.19 20.66
N SER A 141 -6.57 -2.62 21.81
CA SER A 141 -6.50 -1.16 21.97
C SER A 141 -5.53 -0.51 20.99
N LYS A 142 -4.40 -1.15 20.67
CA LYS A 142 -3.43 -0.64 19.69
C LYS A 142 -3.95 -0.74 18.25
N LEU A 143 -4.66 -1.81 17.91
CA LEU A 143 -5.33 -1.93 16.61
C LEU A 143 -6.43 -0.86 16.46
N ASP A 144 -7.17 -0.54 17.53
CA ASP A 144 -8.16 0.54 17.53
C ASP A 144 -7.52 1.93 17.34
N GLU A 145 -6.32 2.16 17.89
CA GLU A 145 -5.53 3.36 17.58
C GLU A 145 -5.14 3.43 16.09
N VAL A 146 -4.71 2.30 15.51
CA VAL A 146 -4.36 2.22 14.07
C VAL A 146 -5.59 2.50 13.20
N HIS A 147 -6.74 1.91 13.51
CA HIS A 147 -7.98 2.17 12.78
C HIS A 147 -8.38 3.65 12.85
N ARG A 148 -8.38 4.25 14.04
CA ARG A 148 -8.67 5.69 14.19
C ARG A 148 -7.65 6.58 13.46
N GLY A 149 -6.38 6.18 13.46
CA GLY A 149 -5.33 6.86 12.69
C GLY A 149 -5.66 6.88 11.19
N LEU A 150 -6.02 5.73 10.62
CA LEU A 150 -6.43 5.61 9.22
C LEU A 150 -7.70 6.41 8.91
N GLU A 151 -8.71 6.36 9.76
CA GLU A 151 -9.93 7.17 9.63
C GLU A 151 -9.61 8.68 9.59
N GLY A 152 -8.70 9.11 10.47
CA GLY A 152 -8.20 10.49 10.54
C GLY A 152 -7.51 10.95 9.26
N LEU A 153 -6.87 10.05 8.53
CA LEU A 153 -6.26 10.31 7.21
C LEU A 153 -7.27 10.33 6.05
N GLY A 154 -8.52 9.95 6.30
CA GLY A 154 -9.60 9.91 5.30
C GLY A 154 -10.09 8.51 4.96
N CYS A 155 -9.51 7.45 5.53
CA CYS A 155 -9.94 6.09 5.23
C CYS A 155 -11.39 5.85 5.65
N ARG A 156 -12.15 5.16 4.81
CA ARG A 156 -13.55 4.79 5.07
C ARG A 156 -13.83 3.29 4.93
N LEU A 157 -12.79 2.49 4.70
CA LEU A 157 -12.91 1.04 4.66
C LEU A 157 -13.29 0.50 6.04
N THR A 158 -14.18 -0.49 6.07
CA THR A 158 -14.58 -1.19 7.30
C THR A 158 -13.42 -2.03 7.85
N SER A 159 -12.52 -2.50 7.00
CA SER A 159 -11.38 -3.36 7.40
C SER A 159 -10.09 -3.02 6.64
N PRO A 160 -9.51 -1.82 6.84
CA PRO A 160 -8.43 -1.32 5.99
C PRO A 160 -7.14 -2.15 6.09
N ILE A 161 -6.82 -2.69 7.27
CA ILE A 161 -5.63 -3.55 7.45
C ILE A 161 -5.79 -4.86 6.67
N ALA A 162 -7.00 -5.45 6.68
CA ALA A 162 -7.29 -6.63 5.89
C ALA A 162 -7.20 -6.32 4.39
N THR A 163 -7.83 -5.23 3.94
CA THR A 163 -7.74 -4.80 2.53
C THR A 163 -6.29 -4.58 2.09
N LEU A 164 -5.48 -3.88 2.89
CA LEU A 164 -4.04 -3.69 2.67
C LEU A 164 -3.29 -5.01 2.53
N SER A 165 -3.67 -6.02 3.31
CA SER A 165 -3.11 -7.36 3.23
C SER A 165 -3.56 -8.12 1.97
N PHE A 166 -4.82 -7.99 1.55
CA PHE A 166 -5.36 -8.79 0.44
C PHE A 166 -5.10 -8.20 -0.95
N ILE A 167 -4.70 -6.92 -1.06
CA ILE A 167 -4.16 -6.40 -2.32
C ILE A 167 -2.80 -7.04 -2.69
N THR A 168 -2.14 -7.71 -1.73
CA THR A 168 -0.87 -8.41 -1.97
C THR A 168 -0.99 -9.90 -2.26
N LEU A 169 -2.21 -10.44 -2.31
CA LEU A 169 -2.47 -11.88 -2.45
C LEU A 169 -2.73 -12.27 -3.92
N PRO A 170 -1.74 -12.80 -4.67
CA PRO A 170 -1.83 -12.99 -6.13
C PRO A 170 -2.59 -14.27 -6.54
N VAL A 171 -3.55 -14.71 -5.73
CA VAL A 171 -4.42 -15.87 -6.01
C VAL A 171 -5.90 -15.49 -6.03
N ILE A 172 -6.23 -14.23 -5.72
CA ILE A 172 -7.57 -13.68 -5.87
C ILE A 172 -7.62 -12.91 -7.20
N PRO A 173 -8.69 -13.07 -8.03
CA PRO A 173 -8.75 -12.54 -9.39
C PRO A 173 -8.44 -11.05 -9.57
N LYS A 174 -8.25 -10.70 -10.85
CA LYS A 174 -7.94 -9.36 -11.39
C LYS A 174 -6.56 -8.87 -10.96
N LEU A 175 -6.46 -7.68 -10.38
CA LEU A 175 -5.21 -6.95 -10.25
C LEU A 175 -4.72 -6.95 -8.80
N LYS A 176 -3.47 -7.37 -8.58
CA LYS A 176 -2.80 -7.46 -7.27
C LYS A 176 -1.39 -6.91 -7.37
N ILE A 177 -0.70 -6.73 -6.25
CA ILE A 177 0.70 -6.28 -6.24
C ILE A 177 1.58 -7.21 -5.39
N THR A 178 2.79 -7.49 -5.85
CA THR A 178 3.80 -8.28 -5.13
C THR A 178 5.13 -7.54 -5.11
N ASP A 179 6.14 -8.09 -4.44
CA ASP A 179 7.52 -7.58 -4.52
C ASP A 179 8.12 -7.66 -5.94
N ARG A 180 7.43 -8.34 -6.87
CA ARG A 180 7.81 -8.45 -8.29
C ARG A 180 7.08 -7.45 -9.19
N GLY A 181 6.19 -6.64 -8.62
CA GLY A 181 5.37 -5.69 -9.37
C GLY A 181 3.88 -6.06 -9.40
N LEU A 182 3.17 -5.40 -10.31
CA LEU A 182 1.74 -5.53 -10.50
C LEU A 182 1.42 -6.85 -11.22
N VAL A 183 0.43 -7.59 -10.72
CA VAL A 183 0.08 -8.93 -11.19
C VAL A 183 -1.33 -8.91 -11.74
N ASP A 184 -1.46 -9.25 -13.02
CA ASP A 184 -2.73 -9.69 -13.60
C ASP A 184 -2.89 -11.17 -13.29
N VAL A 185 -3.75 -11.48 -12.31
CA VAL A 185 -3.95 -12.84 -11.80
C VAL A 185 -4.66 -13.71 -12.83
N GLY A 186 -5.55 -13.14 -13.65
CA GLY A 186 -6.26 -13.87 -14.70
C GLY A 186 -5.32 -14.30 -15.84
N ALA A 187 -4.39 -13.44 -16.22
CA ALA A 187 -3.37 -13.73 -17.23
C ALA A 187 -2.09 -14.37 -16.64
N ALA A 188 -2.02 -14.57 -15.33
CA ALA A 188 -0.88 -15.13 -14.59
C ALA A 188 0.47 -14.47 -14.95
N ARG A 189 0.50 -13.14 -15.08
CA ARG A 189 1.70 -12.40 -15.50
C ARG A 189 1.88 -11.10 -14.74
N ILE A 190 3.15 -10.67 -14.66
CA ILE A 190 3.48 -9.31 -14.25
C ILE A 190 3.11 -8.37 -15.40
N VAL A 191 2.45 -7.26 -15.09
CA VAL A 191 2.06 -6.22 -16.04
C VAL A 191 2.70 -4.90 -15.67
N ASP A 192 3.00 -4.07 -16.67
CA ASP A 192 3.49 -2.72 -16.43
C ASP A 192 2.35 -1.86 -15.85
N PRO A 193 2.57 -1.16 -14.72
CA PRO A 193 1.58 -0.23 -14.21
C PRO A 193 1.37 0.99 -15.10
N VAL A 194 2.32 1.37 -15.97
CA VAL A 194 2.15 2.44 -16.96
C VAL A 194 1.69 1.83 -18.28
N VAL A 195 0.49 2.19 -18.73
CA VAL A 195 -0.08 1.76 -20.01
C VAL A 195 0.44 2.63 -21.16
N GLU A 196 0.44 3.95 -20.94
CA GLU A 196 0.84 4.96 -21.92
C GLU A 196 1.31 6.22 -21.18
N ALA A 197 2.20 6.99 -21.78
CA ALA A 197 2.61 8.30 -21.30
C ALA A 197 2.65 9.29 -22.46
N ARG A 198 2.09 10.48 -22.25
CA ARG A 198 2.04 11.55 -23.24
C ARG A 198 2.37 12.89 -22.61
N ARG A 199 2.83 13.81 -23.44
CA ARG A 199 3.21 15.16 -23.04
C ARG A 199 2.00 16.08 -22.92
#